data_AF-A0A954ZGG0-F1
#
_entry.id   AF-A0A954ZGG0-F1
#
_cell.length_a   1.000
_cell.length_b   1.000
_cell.length_c   1.000
_cell.angle_alpha   90.00
_cell.angle_beta   90.00
_cell.angle_gamma   90.00
#
_symmetry.space_group_name_H-M   'P 1'
#
loop_
_entity.id
_entity.type
_entity.pdbx_description
1 polymer ?
#
loop_
_entity_poly.entity_id
_entity_poly.type
_entity_poly.pdbx_seq_one_letter_code
_entity_poly.pdbx_strand_id
1 'polypeptide(L)'
;MASTLTQALLATSIAADESLPQRKRASLAILELLGLEVYDREDVEEIKSEHFAGINAVMRKYAIDSFDKYDRLEDSDAAILLQHVVDLSSEYTEAAINEALTMLEETEHVIPTSAIELVREHPSVFVPRLLSWFQEMLDDAQGGELPENFMPILVTFLLAELRATELLPLLLSVLHLPYRGAYEIYGDAFHENLPAIVASLSDDTSVVDQLIRDTTLDPMERWSFLTIYKFWVRDGIMSREDAVAIVAGHVKHFMDHEDIEVISYAVYELAELAGKEAWEIVTQAYDRNLVEWSRSEVEDGIFGGEANVNKSLQRLRPTGLPDVIEELNEWARFNYDDAEESGFFEDDDITLEDFRLWQEFENYVDAGGSAETEPESNTTVKRDEAKVGRNDPCPCGSGKKFKKCCQRR
;
A
#
# COMPACT_ATOMS: atom_id res chain seq x y z
N MET A 1 4.44 18.19 6.67
CA MET A 1 3.25 17.33 6.74
C MET A 1 3.07 16.63 8.09
N ALA A 2 3.98 15.73 8.50
CA ALA A 2 3.80 14.93 9.73
C ALA A 2 3.67 15.74 11.02
N SER A 3 4.42 16.84 11.17
CA SER A 3 4.27 17.73 12.33
C SER A 3 2.90 18.42 12.36
N THR A 4 2.38 18.84 11.20
CA THR A 4 1.14 19.60 11.08
C THR A 4 -0.10 18.78 11.44
N LEU A 5 -0.20 17.54 10.95
CA LEU A 5 -1.32 16.64 11.31
C LEU A 5 -1.27 16.28 12.79
N THR A 6 -0.08 15.91 13.29
CA THR A 6 0.11 15.53 14.69
C THR A 6 -0.23 16.69 15.64
N GLN A 7 0.21 17.91 15.33
CA GLN A 7 -0.12 19.12 16.08
C GLN A 7 -1.64 19.40 16.06
N ALA A 8 -2.29 19.30 14.90
CA ALA A 8 -3.72 19.53 14.78
C ALA A 8 -4.56 18.50 15.57
N LEU A 9 -4.20 17.21 15.51
CA LEU A 9 -4.88 16.16 16.27
C LEU A 9 -4.67 16.32 17.77
N LEU A 10 -3.46 16.65 18.21
CA LEU A 10 -3.16 16.87 19.63
C LEU A 10 -3.86 18.13 20.16
N ALA A 11 -3.87 19.22 19.39
CA ALA A 11 -4.65 20.42 19.71
C ALA A 11 -6.14 20.11 19.87
N THR A 12 -6.71 19.30 18.99
CA THR A 12 -8.11 18.85 19.08
C THR A 12 -8.36 18.03 20.35
N SER A 13 -7.46 17.11 20.68
CA SER A 13 -7.53 16.29 21.90
C SER A 13 -7.49 17.15 23.17
N ILE A 14 -6.57 18.11 23.24
CA ILE A 14 -6.45 19.06 24.35
C ILE A 14 -7.72 19.91 24.46
N ALA A 15 -8.28 20.37 23.33
CA ALA A 15 -9.52 21.14 23.32
C ALA A 15 -10.72 20.34 23.87
N ALA A 16 -10.71 19.00 23.73
CA ALA A 16 -11.77 18.11 24.21
C ALA A 16 -11.61 17.62 25.67
N ASP A 17 -10.45 17.81 26.32
CA ASP A 17 -10.17 17.27 27.67
C ASP A 17 -10.94 17.98 28.80
N GLU A 18 -12.12 17.46 29.14
CA GLU A 18 -12.97 18.00 30.21
C GLU A 18 -12.34 17.92 31.62
N SER A 19 -11.23 17.20 31.81
CA SER A 19 -10.50 17.19 33.09
C SER A 19 -9.76 18.51 33.36
N LEU A 20 -9.51 19.32 32.32
CA LEU A 20 -8.84 20.61 32.41
C LEU A 20 -9.86 21.77 32.41
N PRO A 21 -9.61 22.84 33.19
CA PRO A 21 -10.40 24.07 33.10
C PRO A 21 -10.44 24.61 31.67
N GLN A 22 -11.59 25.13 31.24
CA GLN A 22 -11.83 25.60 29.87
C GLN A 22 -10.73 26.56 29.36
N ARG A 23 -10.33 27.51 30.20
CA ARG A 23 -9.28 28.49 29.88
C ARG A 23 -7.91 27.85 29.64
N LYS A 24 -7.61 26.80 30.42
CA LYS A 24 -6.36 26.05 30.33
C LYS A 24 -6.32 25.22 29.05
N ARG A 25 -7.42 24.55 28.70
CA ARG A 25 -7.56 23.86 27.41
C ARG A 25 -7.33 24.81 26.23
N ALA A 26 -8.02 25.95 26.23
CA ALA A 26 -7.90 26.94 25.17
C ALA A 26 -6.44 27.36 24.94
N SER A 27 -5.71 27.56 26.04
CA SER A 27 -4.32 27.99 26.01
C SER A 27 -3.37 26.90 25.50
N LEU A 28 -3.47 25.68 26.05
CA LEU A 28 -2.62 24.56 25.65
C LEU A 28 -2.86 24.13 24.20
N ALA A 29 -4.12 24.11 23.76
CA ALA A 29 -4.47 23.69 22.41
C ALA A 29 -3.96 24.67 21.34
N ILE A 30 -3.93 25.99 21.64
CA ILE A 30 -3.33 26.99 20.73
C ILE A 30 -1.82 26.84 20.65
N LEU A 31 -1.14 26.62 21.78
CA LEU A 31 0.31 26.40 21.80
C LEU A 31 0.69 25.22 20.92
N GLU A 32 -0.05 24.12 21.07
CA GLU A 32 0.17 22.91 20.30
C GLU A 32 -0.04 23.14 18.80
N LEU A 33 -1.16 23.76 18.43
CA LEU A 33 -1.49 24.05 17.03
C LEU A 33 -0.46 24.97 16.36
N LEU A 34 0.20 25.83 17.13
CA LEU A 34 1.26 26.72 16.66
C LEU A 34 2.66 26.11 16.73
N GLY A 35 2.81 24.92 17.33
CA GLY A 35 4.11 24.29 17.55
C GLY A 35 5.04 25.08 18.48
N LEU A 36 4.49 25.79 19.47
CA LEU A 36 5.25 26.67 20.37
C LEU A 36 5.45 26.04 21.76
N GLU A 37 6.70 26.01 22.25
CA GLU A 37 7.01 25.53 23.61
C GLU A 37 6.69 26.59 24.69
N VAL A 38 7.03 27.86 24.42
CA VAL A 38 6.76 29.04 25.27
C VAL A 38 6.63 30.25 24.35
N TYR A 39 5.73 31.18 24.66
CA TYR A 39 5.50 32.39 23.86
C TYR A 39 6.52 33.48 24.25
N ASP A 40 7.39 33.93 23.35
CA ASP A 40 8.01 35.26 23.43
C ASP A 40 7.37 36.18 22.38
N ARG A 41 7.25 37.47 22.74
CA ARG A 41 6.46 38.46 22.00
C ARG A 41 6.97 38.72 20.58
N GLU A 42 8.22 38.37 20.31
CA GLU A 42 8.88 38.52 19.00
C GLU A 42 8.41 37.45 17.99
N ASP A 43 8.02 36.25 18.43
CA ASP A 43 7.61 35.13 17.56
C ASP A 43 6.23 35.34 16.90
N VAL A 44 5.42 36.25 17.46
CA VAL A 44 4.03 36.52 17.04
C VAL A 44 3.95 37.46 15.84
N GLU A 45 4.92 38.36 15.69
CA GLU A 45 4.93 39.31 14.57
C GLU A 45 5.13 38.59 13.21
N GLU A 46 5.51 37.30 13.23
CA GLU A 46 5.64 36.45 12.05
C GLU A 46 4.40 35.61 11.69
N ILE A 47 3.40 35.44 12.57
CA ILE A 47 2.17 34.69 12.23
C ILE A 47 1.20 35.62 11.47
N LYS A 48 1.52 35.88 10.19
CA LYS A 48 0.76 36.75 9.27
C LYS A 48 -0.36 36.02 8.53
N SER A 49 -0.83 34.90 9.04
CA SER A 49 -1.92 34.13 8.42
C SER A 49 -3.29 34.69 8.88
N GLU A 50 -4.20 34.89 7.91
CA GLU A 50 -5.58 35.28 8.18
C GLU A 50 -6.31 34.27 9.07
N HIS A 51 -5.89 33.00 9.03
CA HIS A 51 -6.43 31.91 9.85
C HIS A 51 -6.24 32.15 11.36
N PHE A 52 -5.22 32.91 11.77
CA PHE A 52 -4.96 33.21 13.18
C PHE A 52 -5.49 34.58 13.62
N ALA A 53 -6.22 35.31 12.77
CA ALA A 53 -6.70 36.66 13.11
C ALA A 53 -7.60 36.68 14.37
N GLY A 54 -8.44 35.66 14.54
CA GLY A 54 -9.29 35.49 15.73
C GLY A 54 -8.49 35.22 17.01
N ILE A 55 -7.51 34.32 16.94
CA ILE A 55 -6.58 34.01 18.04
C ILE A 55 -5.78 35.26 18.41
N ASN A 56 -5.21 35.95 17.41
CA ASN A 56 -4.46 37.19 17.59
C ASN A 56 -5.30 38.33 18.17
N ALA A 57 -6.61 38.39 17.89
CA ALA A 57 -7.50 39.39 18.45
C ALA A 57 -7.76 39.16 19.95
N VAL A 58 -8.00 37.92 20.37
CA VAL A 58 -8.22 37.57 21.79
C VAL A 58 -6.93 37.73 22.59
N MET A 59 -5.79 37.30 22.04
CA MET A 59 -4.48 37.46 22.69
C MET A 59 -4.16 38.94 22.94
N ARG A 60 -4.43 39.81 21.96
CA ARG A 60 -4.28 41.27 22.10
C ARG A 60 -5.23 41.88 23.13
N LYS A 61 -6.50 41.43 23.18
CA LYS A 61 -7.52 41.92 24.13
C LYS A 61 -7.08 41.71 25.59
N TYR A 62 -6.44 40.58 25.89
CA TYR A 62 -6.05 40.21 27.26
C TYR A 62 -4.59 40.48 27.61
N ALA A 63 -3.82 41.05 26.67
CA ALA A 63 -2.38 41.24 26.80
C ALA A 63 -1.68 39.95 27.27
N ILE A 64 -2.09 38.81 26.70
CA ILE A 64 -1.51 37.49 26.99
C ILE A 64 -0.19 37.45 26.23
N ASP A 65 0.89 37.65 26.96
CA ASP A 65 2.29 37.56 26.52
C ASP A 65 2.93 36.22 26.90
N SER A 66 2.25 35.40 27.71
CA SER A 66 2.61 34.02 28.05
C SER A 66 1.35 33.23 28.39
N PHE A 67 1.21 32.01 27.86
CA PHE A 67 0.02 31.17 28.10
C PHE A 67 -0.14 30.69 29.56
N ASP A 68 0.87 30.87 30.41
CA ASP A 68 0.78 30.72 31.87
C ASP A 68 -0.22 31.68 32.54
N LYS A 69 -0.69 32.70 31.82
CA LYS A 69 -1.64 33.72 32.30
C LYS A 69 -3.08 33.42 31.86
N TYR A 70 -3.39 32.17 31.49
CA TYR A 70 -4.71 31.71 31.04
C TYR A 70 -5.85 32.03 32.03
N ASP A 71 -5.56 32.15 33.32
CA ASP A 71 -6.53 32.56 34.35
C ASP A 71 -7.19 33.93 34.07
N ARG A 72 -6.54 34.78 33.26
CA ARG A 72 -7.06 36.10 32.86
C ARG A 72 -8.12 36.05 31.77
N LEU A 73 -8.26 34.93 31.06
CA LEU A 73 -9.29 34.76 30.02
C LEU A 73 -10.67 34.73 30.67
N GLU A 74 -11.63 35.45 30.10
CA GLU A 74 -13.04 35.23 30.44
C GLU A 74 -13.52 33.91 29.82
N ASP A 75 -14.45 33.21 30.49
CA ASP A 75 -14.94 31.90 30.02
C ASP A 75 -15.60 32.01 28.63
N SER A 76 -16.25 33.14 28.33
CA SER A 76 -16.81 33.42 27.01
C SER A 76 -15.76 33.54 25.91
N ASP A 77 -14.60 34.15 26.19
CA ASP A 77 -13.52 34.25 25.19
C ASP A 77 -12.73 32.94 25.08
N ALA A 78 -12.57 32.20 26.19
CA ALA A 78 -12.00 30.85 26.15
C ALA A 78 -12.86 29.89 25.31
N ALA A 79 -14.19 30.02 25.36
CA ALA A 79 -15.10 29.28 24.49
C ALA A 79 -14.89 29.61 23.00
N ILE A 80 -14.76 30.90 22.66
CA ILE A 80 -14.50 31.36 21.29
C ILE A 80 -13.15 30.84 20.77
N LEU A 81 -12.11 30.86 21.61
CA LEU A 81 -10.79 30.34 21.27
C LEU A 81 -10.82 28.83 21.02
N LEU A 82 -11.49 28.06 21.88
CA LEU A 82 -11.63 26.62 21.68
C LEU A 82 -12.35 26.28 20.38
N GLN A 83 -13.40 27.04 20.03
CA GLN A 83 -14.09 26.83 18.76
C GLN A 83 -13.17 27.09 17.57
N HIS A 84 -12.42 28.20 17.58
CA HIS A 84 -11.44 28.47 16.52
C HIS A 84 -10.36 27.41 16.42
N VAL A 85 -9.87 26.89 17.55
CA VAL A 85 -8.88 25.79 17.53
C VAL A 85 -9.46 24.55 16.88
N VAL A 86 -10.70 24.17 17.20
CA VAL A 86 -11.37 23.02 16.60
C VAL A 86 -11.52 23.23 15.09
N ASP A 87 -11.97 24.40 14.66
CA ASP A 87 -12.18 24.73 13.26
C ASP A 87 -10.85 24.66 12.47
N LEU A 88 -9.79 25.31 12.97
CA LEU A 88 -8.47 25.32 12.34
C LEU A 88 -7.80 23.95 12.36
N SER A 89 -7.89 23.23 13.48
CA SER A 89 -7.32 21.88 13.57
C SER A 89 -8.00 20.94 12.59
N SER A 90 -9.32 21.06 12.39
CA SER A 90 -10.04 20.29 11.38
C SER A 90 -9.55 20.61 9.97
N GLU A 91 -9.34 21.90 9.65
CA GLU A 91 -8.83 22.32 8.34
C GLU A 91 -7.42 21.79 8.07
N TYR A 92 -6.50 21.95 9.02
CA TYR A 92 -5.13 21.43 8.90
C TYR A 92 -5.07 19.91 8.80
N THR A 93 -5.96 19.23 9.54
CA THR A 93 -6.09 17.76 9.48
C THR A 93 -6.50 17.32 8.09
N GLU A 94 -7.58 17.88 7.53
CA GLU A 94 -8.06 17.53 6.19
C GLU A 94 -7.05 17.89 5.10
N ALA A 95 -6.36 19.03 5.20
CA ALA A 95 -5.31 19.41 4.26
C ALA A 95 -4.16 18.39 4.24
N ALA A 96 -3.65 18.00 5.42
CA ALA A 96 -2.56 17.03 5.53
C ALA A 96 -2.97 15.62 5.08
N ILE A 97 -4.21 15.21 5.34
CA ILE A 97 -4.76 13.94 4.85
C ILE A 97 -4.78 13.94 3.32
N ASN A 98 -5.36 14.99 2.71
CA ASN A 98 -5.47 15.08 1.25
C ASN A 98 -4.10 15.10 0.58
N GLU A 99 -3.14 15.86 1.13
CA GLU A 99 -1.76 15.89 0.63
C GLU A 99 -1.12 14.50 0.63
N ALA A 100 -1.25 13.75 1.73
CA ALA A 100 -0.74 12.39 1.80
C ALA A 100 -1.43 11.42 0.83
N LEU A 101 -2.76 11.52 0.66
CA LEU A 101 -3.49 10.71 -0.32
C LEU A 101 -3.05 11.02 -1.75
N THR A 102 -2.85 12.29 -2.09
CA THR A 102 -2.32 12.71 -3.40
C THR A 102 -0.91 12.15 -3.64
N MET A 103 -0.02 12.17 -2.65
CA MET A 103 1.32 11.58 -2.79
C MET A 103 1.28 10.07 -3.05
N LEU A 104 0.37 9.34 -2.39
CA LEU A 104 0.16 7.92 -2.67
C LEU A 104 -0.39 7.69 -4.08
N GLU A 105 -1.28 8.56 -4.56
CA GLU A 105 -1.90 8.46 -5.88
C GLU A 105 -0.90 8.75 -7.03
N GLU A 106 -0.07 9.76 -6.85
CA GLU A 106 0.92 10.24 -7.82
C GLU A 106 2.23 9.43 -7.79
N THR A 107 2.27 8.33 -7.03
CA THR A 107 3.48 7.49 -6.93
C THR A 107 3.85 6.87 -8.28
N GLU A 108 5.00 7.28 -8.82
CA GLU A 108 5.56 6.73 -10.05
C GLU A 108 6.81 5.88 -9.77
N HIS A 109 7.94 6.52 -9.47
CA HIS A 109 9.27 5.87 -9.37
C HIS A 109 9.97 6.09 -8.04
N VAL A 110 9.36 6.88 -7.16
CA VAL A 110 9.89 7.16 -5.82
C VAL A 110 8.87 6.75 -4.79
N ILE A 111 9.34 6.16 -3.70
CA ILE A 111 8.49 5.65 -2.62
C ILE A 111 8.03 6.86 -1.79
N PRO A 112 6.72 7.11 -1.64
CA PRO A 112 6.18 8.27 -0.90
C PRO A 112 6.33 8.06 0.62
N THR A 113 7.57 8.03 1.11
CA THR A 113 7.93 7.63 2.47
C THR A 113 7.19 8.46 3.52
N SER A 114 7.15 9.78 3.36
CA SER A 114 6.48 10.67 4.31
C SER A 114 4.96 10.43 4.38
N ALA A 115 4.31 10.08 3.27
CA ALA A 115 2.89 9.72 3.25
C ALA A 115 2.63 8.35 3.90
N ILE A 116 3.48 7.36 3.62
CA ILE A 116 3.41 6.03 4.23
C ILE A 116 3.59 6.13 5.76
N GLU A 117 4.60 6.87 6.21
CA GLU A 117 4.84 7.12 7.64
C GLU A 117 3.63 7.81 8.30
N LEU A 118 3.02 8.79 7.62
CA LEU A 118 1.83 9.46 8.14
C LEU A 118 0.64 8.51 8.31
N VAL A 119 0.44 7.59 7.35
CA VAL A 119 -0.58 6.54 7.43
C VAL A 119 -0.31 5.60 8.62
N ARG A 120 0.95 5.20 8.82
CA ARG A 120 1.39 4.35 9.96
C ARG A 120 1.18 5.00 11.30
N GLU A 121 1.46 6.29 11.41
CA GLU A 121 1.32 7.05 12.66
C GLU A 121 -0.15 7.30 13.04
N HIS A 122 -1.04 7.40 12.05
CA HIS A 122 -2.44 7.81 12.25
C HIS A 122 -3.46 6.83 11.63
N PRO A 123 -3.42 5.52 11.93
CA PRO A 123 -4.25 4.52 11.26
C PRO A 123 -5.75 4.75 11.45
N SER A 124 -6.18 5.26 12.62
CA SER A 124 -7.59 5.58 12.88
C SER A 124 -8.16 6.66 11.96
N VAL A 125 -7.30 7.50 11.39
CA VAL A 125 -7.66 8.52 10.41
C VAL A 125 -7.63 7.91 9.02
N PHE A 126 -6.53 7.27 8.63
CA PHE A 126 -6.30 6.85 7.24
C PHE A 126 -7.03 5.57 6.84
N VAL A 127 -7.11 4.54 7.70
CA VAL A 127 -7.73 3.25 7.32
C VAL A 127 -9.14 3.42 6.74
N PRO A 128 -10.06 4.19 7.36
CA PRO A 128 -11.39 4.42 6.77
C PRO A 128 -11.36 5.11 5.39
N ARG A 129 -10.41 6.03 5.15
CA ARG A 129 -10.30 6.73 3.85
C ARG A 129 -9.73 5.81 2.79
N LEU A 130 -8.70 5.05 3.13
CA LEU A 130 -8.09 4.06 2.23
C LEU A 130 -9.09 2.98 1.83
N LEU A 131 -9.92 2.51 2.77
CA LEU A 131 -11.02 1.57 2.47
C LEU A 131 -12.10 2.20 1.59
N SER A 132 -12.46 3.47 1.82
CA SER A 132 -13.41 4.20 0.97
C SER A 132 -12.89 4.33 -0.45
N TRP A 133 -11.64 4.76 -0.60
CA TRP A 133 -10.98 4.85 -1.89
C TRP A 133 -10.92 3.49 -2.60
N PHE A 134 -10.60 2.41 -1.86
CA PHE A 134 -10.54 1.07 -2.43
C PHE A 134 -11.91 0.59 -2.93
N GLN A 135 -12.98 0.91 -2.20
CA GLN A 135 -14.34 0.61 -2.61
C GLN A 135 -14.73 1.38 -3.88
N GLU A 136 -14.39 2.66 -3.97
CA GLU A 136 -14.64 3.48 -5.17
C GLU A 136 -13.90 2.91 -6.38
N MET A 137 -12.60 2.58 -6.23
CA MET A 137 -11.82 1.91 -7.27
C MET A 137 -12.46 0.58 -7.71
N LEU A 138 -12.95 -0.21 -6.77
CA LEU A 138 -13.63 -1.48 -7.07
C LEU A 138 -14.93 -1.25 -7.85
N ASP A 139 -15.73 -0.25 -7.47
CA ASP A 139 -16.99 0.09 -8.15
C ASP A 139 -16.73 0.51 -9.62
N ASP A 140 -15.68 1.32 -9.85
CA ASP A 140 -15.25 1.73 -11.19
C ASP A 140 -14.71 0.54 -12.01
N ALA A 141 -13.89 -0.32 -11.38
CA ALA A 141 -13.34 -1.52 -12.00
C ALA A 141 -14.43 -2.52 -12.41
N GLN A 142 -15.51 -2.64 -11.61
CA GLN A 142 -16.70 -3.41 -11.99
C GLN A 142 -17.45 -2.80 -13.17
N GLY A 143 -17.41 -1.47 -13.31
CA GLY A 143 -17.88 -0.72 -14.48
C GLY A 143 -17.01 -0.88 -15.73
N GLY A 144 -15.80 -1.44 -15.59
CA GLY A 144 -14.83 -1.64 -16.66
C GLY A 144 -13.76 -0.54 -16.75
N GLU A 145 -13.69 0.36 -15.78
CA GLU A 145 -12.68 1.41 -15.68
C GLU A 145 -11.62 0.99 -14.66
N LEU A 146 -10.46 0.54 -15.14
CA LEU A 146 -9.36 0.08 -14.28
C LEU A 146 -8.44 1.25 -13.90
N PRO A 147 -7.87 1.25 -12.69
CA PRO A 147 -6.87 2.24 -12.28
C PRO A 147 -5.60 2.13 -13.14
N GLU A 148 -5.04 3.28 -13.55
CA GLU A 148 -3.81 3.35 -14.33
C GLU A 148 -2.57 3.72 -13.46
N ASN A 149 -2.76 3.96 -12.17
CA ASN A 149 -1.73 4.39 -11.24
C ASN A 149 -1.32 3.28 -10.25
N PHE A 150 -0.28 3.54 -9.44
CA PHE A 150 0.28 2.57 -8.49
C PHE A 150 -0.50 2.46 -7.18
N MET A 151 -1.50 3.32 -6.98
CA MET A 151 -2.24 3.44 -5.73
C MET A 151 -2.92 2.14 -5.24
N PRO A 152 -3.52 1.27 -6.09
CA PRO A 152 -4.14 0.03 -5.63
C PRO A 152 -3.18 -0.89 -4.87
N ILE A 153 -1.93 -0.98 -5.34
CA ILE A 153 -0.86 -1.76 -4.71
C ILE A 153 -0.54 -1.17 -3.34
N LEU A 154 -0.22 0.14 -3.28
CA LEU A 154 0.10 0.82 -2.03
C LEU A 154 -1.01 0.71 -1.00
N VAL A 155 -2.26 0.96 -1.39
CA VAL A 155 -3.41 0.92 -0.48
C VAL A 155 -3.60 -0.49 0.08
N THR A 156 -3.47 -1.52 -0.75
CA THR A 156 -3.58 -2.91 -0.32
C THR A 156 -2.48 -3.27 0.67
N PHE A 157 -1.24 -2.86 0.37
CA PHE A 157 -0.07 -3.14 1.17
C PHE A 157 -0.15 -2.43 2.52
N LEU A 158 -0.51 -1.15 2.55
CA LEU A 158 -0.67 -0.37 3.79
C LEU A 158 -1.80 -0.92 4.66
N LEU A 159 -2.94 -1.27 4.07
CA LEU A 159 -4.05 -1.88 4.81
C LEU A 159 -3.69 -3.27 5.36
N ALA A 160 -2.87 -4.05 4.63
CA ALA A 160 -2.33 -5.32 5.11
C ALA A 160 -1.35 -5.13 6.27
N GLU A 161 -0.41 -4.19 6.15
CA GLU A 161 0.55 -3.82 7.19
C GLU A 161 -0.16 -3.44 8.49
N LEU A 162 -1.20 -2.62 8.37
CA LEU A 162 -2.05 -2.16 9.46
C LEU A 162 -3.07 -3.20 9.95
N ARG A 163 -3.12 -4.39 9.32
CA ARG A 163 -4.06 -5.48 9.63
C ARG A 163 -5.53 -5.06 9.59
N ALA A 164 -5.89 -4.20 8.64
CA ALA A 164 -7.27 -3.75 8.43
C ALA A 164 -8.11 -4.87 7.79
N THR A 165 -8.67 -5.74 8.63
CA THR A 165 -9.43 -6.94 8.22
C THR A 165 -10.61 -6.65 7.29
N GLU A 166 -11.14 -5.43 7.33
CA GLU A 166 -12.19 -4.90 6.47
C GLU A 166 -11.80 -4.88 4.98
N LEU A 167 -10.50 -4.90 4.66
CA LEU A 167 -9.99 -5.03 3.29
C LEU A 167 -10.35 -6.39 2.68
N LEU A 168 -10.39 -7.47 3.47
CA LEU A 168 -10.51 -8.83 2.96
C LEU A 168 -11.69 -9.01 1.99
N PRO A 169 -12.96 -8.68 2.33
CA PRO A 169 -14.06 -8.82 1.38
C PRO A 169 -13.89 -7.99 0.10
N LEU A 170 -13.23 -6.81 0.18
CA LEU A 170 -12.96 -5.98 -0.99
C LEU A 170 -11.91 -6.62 -1.89
N LEU A 171 -10.81 -7.10 -1.31
CA LEU A 171 -9.75 -7.80 -2.02
C LEU A 171 -10.27 -9.08 -2.68
N LEU A 172 -11.13 -9.85 -1.99
CA LEU A 172 -11.78 -11.01 -2.60
C LEU A 172 -12.70 -10.64 -3.75
N SER A 173 -13.31 -9.45 -3.74
CA SER A 173 -14.13 -8.97 -4.86
C SER A 173 -13.26 -8.63 -6.08
N VAL A 174 -12.05 -8.09 -5.85
CA VAL A 174 -11.07 -7.82 -6.93
C VAL A 174 -10.69 -9.11 -7.64
N LEU A 175 -10.48 -10.21 -6.91
CA LEU A 175 -10.16 -11.53 -7.49
C LEU A 175 -11.20 -12.02 -8.51
N HIS A 176 -12.45 -11.57 -8.39
CA HIS A 176 -13.55 -11.98 -9.25
C HIS A 176 -13.86 -10.97 -10.37
N LEU A 177 -13.02 -9.94 -10.55
CA LEU A 177 -13.19 -9.01 -11.65
C LEU A 177 -13.08 -9.72 -13.00
N PRO A 178 -13.91 -9.34 -13.99
CA PRO A 178 -13.86 -9.94 -15.32
C PRO A 178 -12.54 -9.60 -16.02
N TYR A 179 -12.24 -10.34 -17.09
CA TYR A 179 -11.11 -10.07 -18.00
C TYR A 179 -9.73 -9.99 -17.33
N ARG A 180 -9.51 -10.77 -16.25
CA ARG A 180 -8.27 -10.75 -15.46
C ARG A 180 -8.01 -9.39 -14.79
N GLY A 181 -9.07 -8.68 -14.39
CA GLY A 181 -8.94 -7.36 -13.76
C GLY A 181 -8.00 -7.32 -12.55
N ALA A 182 -7.96 -8.37 -11.72
CA ALA A 182 -6.99 -8.47 -10.63
C ALA A 182 -5.53 -8.40 -11.13
N TYR A 183 -5.21 -9.15 -12.18
CA TYR A 183 -3.88 -9.12 -12.81
C TYR A 183 -3.58 -7.77 -13.47
N GLU A 184 -4.56 -7.15 -14.13
CA GLU A 184 -4.35 -5.83 -14.74
C GLU A 184 -4.09 -4.73 -13.70
N ILE A 185 -4.69 -4.83 -12.51
CA ILE A 185 -4.51 -3.86 -11.41
C ILE A 185 -3.16 -4.06 -10.71
N TYR A 186 -2.78 -5.30 -10.42
CA TYR A 186 -1.66 -5.60 -9.52
C TYR A 186 -0.43 -6.20 -10.22
N GLY A 187 -0.57 -6.67 -11.46
CA GLY A 187 0.47 -7.38 -12.18
C GLY A 187 0.99 -8.61 -11.43
N ASP A 188 2.28 -8.89 -11.59
CA ASP A 188 2.94 -10.04 -10.96
C ASP A 188 3.04 -9.92 -9.44
N ALA A 189 3.10 -8.69 -8.91
CA ALA A 189 3.18 -8.43 -7.48
C ALA A 189 2.00 -9.03 -6.70
N PHE A 190 0.87 -9.23 -7.38
CA PHE A 190 -0.31 -9.84 -6.79
C PHE A 190 -0.04 -11.26 -6.32
N HIS A 191 0.48 -12.13 -7.19
CA HIS A 191 0.65 -13.55 -6.89
C HIS A 191 1.65 -13.77 -5.76
N GLU A 192 2.70 -12.96 -5.71
CA GLU A 192 3.77 -13.10 -4.73
C GLU A 192 3.36 -12.66 -3.31
N ASN A 193 2.57 -11.58 -3.21
CA ASN A 193 2.25 -10.94 -1.94
C ASN A 193 0.88 -11.34 -1.39
N LEU A 194 -0.05 -11.73 -2.27
CA LEU A 194 -1.43 -12.03 -1.90
C LEU A 194 -1.56 -13.08 -0.78
N PRO A 195 -0.80 -14.20 -0.76
CA PRO A 195 -0.87 -15.15 0.36
C PRO A 195 -0.46 -14.53 1.69
N ALA A 196 0.61 -13.73 1.72
CA ALA A 196 1.08 -13.05 2.92
C ALA A 196 0.07 -12.00 3.40
N ILE A 197 -0.58 -11.30 2.48
CA ILE A 197 -1.63 -10.31 2.75
C ILE A 197 -2.85 -11.02 3.34
N VAL A 198 -3.42 -12.02 2.66
CA VAL A 198 -4.62 -12.74 3.14
C VAL A 198 -4.36 -13.42 4.50
N ALA A 199 -3.18 -14.02 4.69
CA ALA A 199 -2.79 -14.62 5.97
C ALA A 199 -2.76 -13.62 7.14
N SER A 200 -2.58 -12.32 6.85
CA SER A 200 -2.60 -11.25 7.86
C SER A 200 -4.01 -10.74 8.19
N LEU A 201 -4.95 -10.90 7.27
CA LEU A 201 -6.32 -10.38 7.36
C LEU A 201 -7.33 -11.40 7.90
N SER A 202 -6.97 -12.68 7.94
CA SER A 202 -7.81 -13.75 8.47
C SER A 202 -6.98 -14.85 9.12
N ASP A 203 -7.56 -15.48 10.14
CA ASP A 203 -7.13 -16.74 10.74
C ASP A 203 -8.17 -17.86 10.55
N ASP A 204 -9.21 -17.62 9.73
CA ASP A 204 -10.30 -18.56 9.47
C ASP A 204 -9.96 -19.46 8.28
N THR A 205 -9.67 -20.73 8.58
CA THR A 205 -9.40 -21.76 7.57
C THR A 205 -10.53 -21.90 6.55
N SER A 206 -11.78 -21.61 6.93
CA SER A 206 -12.92 -21.76 6.03
C SER A 206 -12.92 -20.74 4.89
N VAL A 207 -12.31 -19.56 5.08
CA VAL A 207 -12.13 -18.55 4.04
C VAL A 207 -11.11 -19.06 3.02
N VAL A 208 -9.95 -19.50 3.51
CA VAL A 208 -8.86 -20.01 2.66
C VAL A 208 -9.27 -21.27 1.91
N ASP A 209 -9.99 -22.18 2.57
CA ASP A 209 -10.55 -23.40 1.96
C ASP A 209 -11.48 -23.08 0.79
N GLN A 210 -12.29 -22.03 0.90
CA GLN A 210 -13.20 -21.61 -0.16
C GLN A 210 -12.44 -21.08 -1.37
N LEU A 211 -11.44 -20.22 -1.16
CA LEU A 211 -10.63 -19.64 -2.23
C LEU A 211 -9.86 -20.71 -3.01
N ILE A 212 -9.25 -21.66 -2.30
CA ILE A 212 -8.51 -22.78 -2.90
C ILE A 212 -9.42 -23.64 -3.80
N ARG A 213 -10.69 -23.80 -3.42
CA ARG A 213 -11.67 -24.64 -4.13
C ARG A 213 -12.52 -23.85 -5.14
N ASP A 214 -12.36 -22.54 -5.22
CA ASP A 214 -13.11 -21.72 -6.14
C ASP A 214 -12.55 -21.85 -7.56
N THR A 215 -13.18 -22.71 -8.37
CA THR A 215 -12.77 -22.95 -9.76
C THR A 215 -13.04 -21.76 -10.69
N THR A 216 -13.62 -20.67 -10.20
CA THR A 216 -13.80 -19.44 -10.98
C THR A 216 -12.58 -18.50 -10.91
N LEU A 217 -11.72 -18.69 -9.90
CA LEU A 217 -10.44 -17.99 -9.79
C LEU A 217 -9.41 -18.58 -10.76
N ASP A 218 -8.43 -17.76 -11.16
CA ASP A 218 -7.31 -18.28 -11.94
C ASP A 218 -6.56 -19.32 -11.08
N PRO A 219 -6.13 -20.45 -11.69
CA PRO A 219 -5.41 -21.47 -10.95
C PRO A 219 -4.21 -20.91 -10.19
N MET A 220 -3.64 -19.80 -10.69
CA MET A 220 -2.49 -19.14 -10.11
C MET A 220 -2.75 -18.45 -8.75
N GLU A 221 -3.98 -18.14 -8.40
CA GLU A 221 -4.31 -17.64 -7.07
C GLU A 221 -4.66 -18.81 -6.15
N ARG A 222 -5.35 -19.81 -6.69
CA ARG A 222 -5.82 -20.98 -5.93
C ARG A 222 -4.68 -21.78 -5.30
N TRP A 223 -3.63 -22.07 -6.06
CA TRP A 223 -2.43 -22.73 -5.50
C TRP A 223 -1.65 -21.84 -4.53
N SER A 224 -1.54 -20.52 -4.77
CA SER A 224 -0.77 -19.63 -3.91
C SER A 224 -1.38 -19.55 -2.51
N PHE A 225 -2.72 -19.62 -2.41
CA PHE A 225 -3.44 -19.69 -1.14
C PHE A 225 -3.14 -20.93 -0.30
N LEU A 226 -2.66 -22.04 -0.88
CA LEU A 226 -2.20 -23.19 -0.07
C LEU A 226 -1.03 -22.80 0.84
N THR A 227 -0.21 -21.83 0.43
CA THR A 227 0.92 -21.31 1.22
C THR A 227 0.47 -20.68 2.54
N ILE A 228 -0.77 -20.19 2.63
CA ILE A 228 -1.32 -19.54 3.84
C ILE A 228 -1.22 -20.45 5.07
N TYR A 229 -1.43 -21.76 4.92
CA TYR A 229 -1.27 -22.67 6.05
C TYR A 229 0.17 -22.69 6.58
N LYS A 230 1.20 -22.53 5.72
CA LYS A 230 2.59 -22.41 6.18
C LYS A 230 2.85 -21.09 6.90
N PHE A 231 2.26 -19.98 6.45
CA PHE A 231 2.31 -18.71 7.17
C PHE A 231 1.75 -18.88 8.59
N TRP A 232 0.57 -19.50 8.72
CA TRP A 232 -0.04 -19.74 10.02
C TRP A 232 0.73 -20.74 10.90
N VAL A 233 1.41 -21.73 10.31
CA VAL A 233 2.35 -22.60 11.05
C VAL A 233 3.54 -21.81 11.58
N ARG A 234 4.18 -21.00 10.75
CA ARG A 234 5.33 -20.17 11.14
C ARG A 234 4.96 -19.18 12.24
N ASP A 235 3.80 -18.55 12.11
CA ASP A 235 3.34 -17.49 13.01
C ASP A 235 2.66 -18.05 14.28
N GLY A 236 2.55 -19.38 14.41
CA GLY A 236 2.00 -20.04 15.60
C GLY A 236 0.47 -19.97 15.72
N ILE A 237 -0.23 -19.61 14.64
CA ILE A 237 -1.69 -19.59 14.54
C ILE A 237 -2.24 -21.02 14.44
N MET A 238 -1.50 -21.92 13.77
CA MET A 238 -1.90 -23.31 13.55
C MET A 238 -0.75 -24.28 13.78
N SER A 239 -1.05 -25.52 14.17
CA SER A 239 -0.02 -26.56 14.26
C SER A 239 0.35 -27.08 12.88
N ARG A 240 1.60 -27.54 12.72
CA ARG A 240 2.05 -28.18 11.49
C ARG A 240 1.22 -29.43 11.17
N GLU A 241 0.83 -30.19 12.18
CA GLU A 241 0.00 -31.39 12.03
C GLU A 241 -1.40 -31.05 11.48
N ASP A 242 -2.01 -29.98 11.97
CA ASP A 242 -3.30 -29.51 11.46
C ASP A 242 -3.19 -29.00 10.02
N ALA A 243 -2.13 -28.24 9.70
CA ALA A 243 -1.85 -27.80 8.33
C ALA A 243 -1.72 -29.01 7.37
N VAL A 244 -0.92 -30.01 7.75
CA VAL A 244 -0.76 -31.24 6.96
C VAL A 244 -2.09 -31.97 6.76
N ALA A 245 -2.91 -32.07 7.82
CA ALA A 245 -4.22 -32.72 7.72
C ALA A 245 -5.17 -31.97 6.76
N ILE A 246 -5.18 -30.63 6.81
CA ILE A 246 -6.01 -29.79 5.93
C ILE A 246 -5.55 -29.91 4.48
N VAL A 247 -4.25 -29.76 4.20
CA VAL A 247 -3.72 -29.85 2.83
C VAL A 247 -3.91 -31.26 2.27
N ALA A 248 -3.76 -32.32 3.08
CA ALA A 248 -4.08 -33.69 2.67
C ALA A 248 -5.57 -33.85 2.31
N GLY A 249 -6.47 -33.16 3.03
CA GLY A 249 -7.88 -33.06 2.70
C GLY A 249 -8.12 -32.41 1.33
N HIS A 250 -7.36 -31.35 0.99
CA HIS A 250 -7.40 -30.73 -0.32
C HIS A 250 -6.86 -31.65 -1.43
N VAL A 251 -5.74 -32.36 -1.22
CA VAL A 251 -5.25 -33.36 -2.18
C VAL A 251 -6.33 -34.39 -2.50
N LYS A 252 -7.02 -34.90 -1.47
CA LYS A 252 -8.14 -35.83 -1.66
C LYS A 252 -9.27 -35.19 -2.47
N HIS A 253 -9.67 -33.97 -2.12
CA HIS A 253 -10.72 -33.24 -2.83
C HIS A 253 -10.38 -33.08 -4.32
N PHE A 254 -9.18 -32.58 -4.63
CA PHE A 254 -8.75 -32.40 -6.02
C PHE A 254 -8.64 -33.71 -6.79
N MET A 255 -8.18 -34.77 -6.12
CA MET A 255 -8.14 -36.10 -6.71
C MET A 255 -9.56 -36.64 -7.03
N ASP A 256 -10.55 -36.38 -6.18
CA ASP A 256 -11.94 -36.78 -6.42
C ASP A 256 -12.61 -35.99 -7.56
N HIS A 257 -12.11 -34.78 -7.86
CA HIS A 257 -12.64 -33.88 -8.90
C HIS A 257 -11.73 -33.75 -10.13
N GLU A 258 -10.60 -34.45 -10.17
CA GLU A 258 -9.57 -34.39 -11.22
C GLU A 258 -9.05 -32.98 -11.51
N ASP A 259 -8.91 -32.17 -10.45
CA ASP A 259 -8.35 -30.81 -10.53
C ASP A 259 -6.82 -30.86 -10.59
N ILE A 260 -6.30 -31.06 -11.80
CA ILE A 260 -4.86 -31.21 -12.07
C ILE A 260 -4.06 -29.93 -11.86
N GLU A 261 -4.71 -28.77 -11.95
CA GLU A 261 -4.05 -27.46 -11.90
C GLU A 261 -3.50 -27.15 -10.50
N VAL A 262 -4.18 -27.62 -9.44
CA VAL A 262 -3.86 -27.28 -8.05
C VAL A 262 -3.32 -28.47 -7.25
N ILE A 263 -3.66 -29.72 -7.62
CA ILE A 263 -3.28 -30.90 -6.84
C ILE A 263 -1.78 -31.07 -6.68
N SER A 264 -1.01 -30.79 -7.74
CA SER A 264 0.44 -30.89 -7.70
C SER A 264 0.99 -29.98 -6.59
N TYR A 265 0.46 -28.76 -6.47
CA TYR A 265 0.92 -27.77 -5.50
C TYR A 265 0.53 -28.15 -4.07
N ALA A 266 -0.67 -28.72 -3.88
CA ALA A 266 -1.05 -29.26 -2.58
C ALA A 266 -0.08 -30.38 -2.13
N VAL A 267 0.39 -31.22 -3.07
CA VAL A 267 1.41 -32.23 -2.78
C VAL A 267 2.77 -31.59 -2.47
N TYR A 268 3.15 -30.54 -3.19
CA TYR A 268 4.37 -29.78 -2.89
C TYR A 268 4.33 -29.14 -1.49
N GLU A 269 3.22 -28.55 -1.10
CA GLU A 269 3.02 -27.96 0.23
C GLU A 269 3.12 -29.00 1.35
N LEU A 270 2.60 -30.22 1.13
CA LEU A 270 2.81 -31.35 2.05
C LEU A 270 4.29 -31.72 2.18
N ALA A 271 5.04 -31.69 1.08
CA ALA A 271 6.48 -31.96 1.09
C ALA A 271 7.24 -30.89 1.87
N GLU A 272 6.92 -29.61 1.65
CA GLU A 272 7.48 -28.47 2.37
C GLU A 272 7.23 -28.55 3.89
N LEU A 273 6.07 -29.09 4.30
CA LEU A 273 5.71 -29.33 5.70
C LEU A 273 6.22 -30.68 6.26
N ALA A 274 6.99 -31.45 5.50
CA ALA A 274 7.44 -32.80 5.85
C ALA A 274 6.29 -33.72 6.30
N GLY A 275 5.15 -33.62 5.61
CA GLY A 275 3.88 -34.25 5.95
C GLY A 275 3.82 -35.76 5.68
N LYS A 276 4.71 -36.55 6.29
CA LYS A 276 4.74 -38.04 6.18
C LYS A 276 3.40 -38.70 6.50
N GLU A 277 2.57 -38.06 7.33
CA GLU A 277 1.23 -38.50 7.67
C GLU A 277 0.31 -38.57 6.45
N ALA A 278 0.58 -37.74 5.43
CA ALA A 278 -0.16 -37.68 4.18
C ALA A 278 0.44 -38.57 3.07
N TRP A 279 1.50 -39.35 3.34
CA TRP A 279 2.21 -40.10 2.30
C TRP A 279 1.30 -41.09 1.54
N GLU A 280 0.31 -41.67 2.21
CA GLU A 280 -0.65 -42.58 1.58
C GLU A 280 -1.47 -41.85 0.50
N ILE A 281 -2.01 -40.66 0.80
CA ILE A 281 -2.80 -39.89 -0.16
C ILE A 281 -1.92 -39.32 -1.29
N VAL A 282 -0.69 -38.91 -0.98
CA VAL A 282 0.31 -38.47 -1.97
C VAL A 282 0.64 -39.61 -2.95
N THR A 283 0.84 -40.84 -2.43
CA THR A 283 1.07 -42.02 -3.27
C THR A 283 -0.12 -42.30 -4.20
N GLN A 284 -1.35 -42.20 -3.69
CA GLN A 284 -2.54 -42.36 -4.52
C GLN A 284 -2.63 -41.32 -5.65
N ALA A 285 -2.26 -40.06 -5.39
CA ALA A 285 -2.22 -39.02 -6.40
C ALA A 285 -1.19 -39.33 -7.52
N TYR A 286 -0.01 -39.85 -7.15
CA TYR A 286 1.00 -40.31 -8.11
C TYR A 286 0.54 -41.52 -8.92
N ASP A 287 -0.08 -42.50 -8.29
CA ASP A 287 -0.56 -43.71 -8.97
C ASP A 287 -1.67 -43.38 -10.00
N ARG A 288 -2.37 -42.26 -9.81
CA ARG A 288 -3.34 -41.68 -10.76
C ARG A 288 -2.71 -40.73 -11.80
N ASN A 289 -1.39 -40.51 -11.75
CA ASN A 289 -0.65 -39.61 -12.63
C ASN A 289 -1.19 -38.16 -12.62
N LEU A 290 -1.54 -37.67 -11.42
CA LEU A 290 -2.07 -36.31 -11.22
C LEU A 290 -1.03 -35.28 -10.77
N VAL A 291 0.18 -35.72 -10.41
CA VAL A 291 1.24 -34.87 -9.86
C VAL A 291 2.36 -34.69 -10.88
N GLU A 292 2.72 -33.44 -11.17
CA GLU A 292 3.75 -33.12 -12.17
C GLU A 292 5.18 -33.21 -11.63
N TRP A 293 5.41 -32.89 -10.34
CA TRP A 293 6.73 -32.97 -9.72
C TRP A 293 7.26 -34.41 -9.62
N SER A 294 8.59 -34.54 -9.68
CA SER A 294 9.25 -35.83 -9.49
C SER A 294 8.87 -36.46 -8.14
N ARG A 295 8.40 -37.71 -8.19
CA ARG A 295 8.07 -38.48 -6.99
C ARG A 295 9.23 -38.55 -5.99
N SER A 296 10.47 -38.65 -6.49
CA SER A 296 11.65 -38.69 -5.62
C SER A 296 11.87 -37.38 -4.87
N GLU A 297 11.66 -36.23 -5.52
CA GLU A 297 11.85 -34.91 -4.89
C GLU A 297 10.77 -34.66 -3.83
N VAL A 298 9.52 -35.03 -4.12
CA VAL A 298 8.43 -34.97 -3.15
C VAL A 298 8.67 -35.91 -1.97
N GLU A 299 9.14 -37.14 -2.22
CA GLU A 299 9.46 -38.11 -1.17
C GLU A 299 10.56 -37.57 -0.23
N ASP A 300 11.62 -36.98 -0.78
CA ASP A 300 12.69 -36.36 0.01
C ASP A 300 12.17 -35.24 0.92
N GLY A 301 11.26 -34.39 0.42
CA GLY A 301 10.62 -33.34 1.23
C GLY A 301 9.71 -33.90 2.32
N ILE A 302 8.81 -34.83 1.95
CA ILE A 302 7.86 -35.48 2.87
C ILE A 302 8.57 -36.15 4.06
N PHE A 303 9.72 -36.78 3.81
CA PHE A 303 10.51 -37.44 4.86
C PHE A 303 11.69 -36.60 5.39
N GLY A 304 11.83 -35.34 4.95
CA GLY A 304 12.92 -34.43 5.31
C GLY A 304 12.90 -33.94 6.77
N GLY A 305 11.79 -34.18 7.49
CA GLY A 305 11.65 -33.89 8.92
C GLY A 305 11.73 -32.40 9.26
N GLU A 306 12.05 -32.10 10.52
CA GLU A 306 12.03 -30.74 11.07
C GLU A 306 12.97 -29.76 10.34
N ALA A 307 14.12 -30.25 9.88
CA ALA A 307 15.06 -29.42 9.12
C ALA A 307 14.46 -28.91 7.80
N ASN A 308 13.66 -29.74 7.12
CA ASN A 308 12.96 -29.34 5.91
C ASN A 308 11.90 -28.28 6.20
N VAL A 309 11.08 -28.51 7.23
CA VAL A 309 10.05 -27.56 7.67
C VAL A 309 10.68 -26.21 8.00
N ASN A 310 11.71 -26.17 8.85
CA ASN A 310 12.36 -24.92 9.23
C ASN A 310 12.93 -24.17 8.03
N LYS A 311 13.54 -24.89 7.08
CA LYS A 311 14.06 -24.30 5.84
C LYS A 311 12.94 -23.72 4.97
N SER A 312 11.80 -24.41 4.87
CA SER A 312 10.64 -23.94 4.13
C SER A 312 10.05 -22.67 4.74
N LEU A 313 9.78 -22.69 6.05
CA LEU A 313 9.17 -21.56 6.76
C LEU A 313 10.08 -20.30 6.76
N GLN A 314 11.41 -20.46 6.78
CA GLN A 314 12.37 -19.36 6.70
C GLN A 314 12.39 -18.64 5.35
N ARG A 315 11.92 -19.28 4.27
CA ARG A 315 11.88 -18.68 2.93
C ARG A 315 10.61 -17.88 2.67
N LEU A 316 9.61 -18.01 3.55
CA LEU A 316 8.37 -17.28 3.42
C LEU A 316 8.62 -15.79 3.63
N ARG A 317 8.04 -14.96 2.77
CA ARG A 317 7.92 -13.51 2.99
C ARG A 317 7.30 -13.24 4.38
N PRO A 318 7.55 -12.10 5.03
CA PRO A 318 6.85 -11.74 6.25
C PRO A 318 5.31 -11.67 6.05
N THR A 319 4.52 -12.13 7.04
CA THR A 319 3.04 -12.04 6.97
C THR A 319 2.59 -10.59 7.06
N GLY A 320 1.71 -10.17 6.15
CA GLY A 320 1.09 -8.85 6.17
C GLY A 320 1.98 -7.70 5.74
N LEU A 321 3.15 -7.96 5.14
CA LEU A 321 4.08 -6.92 4.67
C LEU A 321 4.35 -5.88 5.77
N PRO A 322 4.96 -6.28 6.90
CA PRO A 322 5.08 -5.47 8.11
C PRO A 322 5.89 -4.19 7.92
N ASP A 323 6.65 -4.08 6.82
CA ASP A 323 7.26 -2.85 6.38
C ASP A 323 7.10 -2.72 4.86
N VAL A 324 6.07 -1.98 4.44
CA VAL A 324 5.81 -1.68 3.02
C VAL A 324 6.96 -0.91 2.37
N ILE A 325 7.66 -0.03 3.10
CA ILE A 325 8.82 0.69 2.54
C ILE A 325 9.95 -0.29 2.25
N GLU A 326 10.25 -1.22 3.17
CA GLU A 326 11.25 -2.27 2.95
C GLU A 326 10.89 -3.14 1.74
N GLU A 327 9.63 -3.61 1.65
CA GLU A 327 9.16 -4.41 0.51
C GLU A 327 9.30 -3.66 -0.82
N LEU A 328 8.88 -2.39 -0.89
CA LEU A 328 8.95 -1.62 -2.13
C LEU A 328 10.40 -1.30 -2.56
N ASN A 329 11.33 -1.18 -1.61
CA ASN A 329 12.76 -0.96 -1.93
C ASN A 329 13.38 -2.16 -2.65
N GLU A 330 12.84 -3.37 -2.52
CA GLU A 330 13.32 -4.55 -3.25
C GLU A 330 12.84 -4.58 -4.71
N TRP A 331 11.92 -3.70 -5.10
CA TRP A 331 11.33 -3.74 -6.43
C TRP A 331 12.16 -2.90 -7.40
N ALA A 332 12.47 -3.46 -8.57
CA ALA A 332 13.21 -2.76 -9.62
C ALA A 332 12.59 -1.40 -10.01
N ARG A 333 11.26 -1.26 -9.87
CA ARG A 333 10.56 0.02 -10.10
C ARG A 333 11.09 1.17 -9.23
N PHE A 334 11.56 0.87 -8.02
CA PHE A 334 12.06 1.85 -7.05
C PHE A 334 13.58 1.76 -6.83
N ASN A 335 14.21 0.66 -7.26
CA ASN A 335 15.65 0.45 -7.18
C ASN A 335 16.36 0.50 -8.55
N TYR A 336 17.12 1.56 -8.78
CA TYR A 336 17.85 1.85 -10.02
C TYR A 336 18.87 0.77 -10.40
N ASP A 337 19.66 0.30 -9.43
CA ASP A 337 20.76 -0.63 -9.70
C ASP A 337 20.22 -1.99 -10.20
N ASP A 338 19.06 -2.40 -9.69
CA ASP A 338 18.39 -3.64 -10.09
C ASP A 338 17.63 -3.49 -11.42
N ALA A 339 17.08 -2.31 -11.72
CA ALA A 339 16.37 -2.04 -12.98
C ALA A 339 17.30 -2.02 -14.21
N GLU A 340 18.55 -1.55 -14.05
CA GLU A 340 19.56 -1.63 -15.12
C GLU A 340 19.99 -3.09 -15.38
N GLU A 341 20.12 -3.90 -14.33
CA GLU A 341 20.53 -5.31 -14.44
C GLU A 341 19.40 -6.23 -14.96
N SER A 342 18.13 -5.91 -14.65
CA SER A 342 16.96 -6.67 -15.12
C SER A 342 16.54 -6.36 -16.55
N GLY A 343 17.17 -5.39 -17.21
CA GLY A 343 16.78 -4.92 -18.55
C GLY A 343 15.45 -4.15 -18.57
N PHE A 344 15.01 -3.61 -17.43
CA PHE A 344 13.72 -2.90 -17.28
C PHE A 344 13.56 -1.77 -18.30
N PHE A 345 14.66 -1.07 -18.63
CA PHE A 345 14.67 0.05 -19.56
C PHE A 345 14.81 -0.35 -21.05
N GLU A 346 14.82 -1.64 -21.39
CA GLU A 346 14.99 -2.07 -22.79
C GLU A 346 13.71 -1.93 -23.65
N ASP A 347 12.52 -1.86 -23.02
CA ASP A 347 11.21 -1.83 -23.71
C ASP A 347 10.31 -0.60 -23.41
N ASP A 348 10.65 0.27 -22.44
CA ASP A 348 9.85 1.46 -22.07
C ASP A 348 10.41 2.80 -22.62
N ASP A 349 9.53 3.80 -22.83
CA ASP A 349 9.87 5.16 -23.31
C ASP A 349 10.63 6.01 -22.26
N ILE A 350 10.95 5.45 -21.10
CA ILE A 350 11.63 6.10 -19.96
C ILE A 350 13.12 5.75 -19.98
N THR A 351 13.99 6.76 -20.01
CA THR A 351 15.44 6.54 -20.04
C THR A 351 16.05 6.50 -18.65
N LEU A 352 17.23 5.88 -18.54
CA LEU A 352 18.08 5.90 -17.34
C LEU A 352 18.36 7.31 -16.79
N GLU A 353 18.37 8.32 -17.65
CA GLU A 353 18.57 9.73 -17.25
C GLU A 353 17.28 10.31 -16.64
N ASP A 354 16.11 9.94 -17.17
CA ASP A 354 14.82 10.39 -16.65
C ASP A 354 14.63 9.89 -15.21
N PHE A 355 14.86 8.60 -14.95
CA PHE A 355 14.72 8.02 -13.60
C PHE A 355 15.60 8.69 -12.53
N ARG A 356 16.85 9.04 -12.89
CA ARG A 356 17.78 9.75 -11.97
C ARG A 356 17.29 11.15 -11.63
N LEU A 357 16.75 11.87 -12.60
CA LEU A 357 16.21 13.21 -12.38
C LEU A 357 15.01 13.20 -11.43
N TRP A 358 14.16 12.17 -11.49
CA TRP A 358 13.04 12.00 -10.55
C TRP A 358 13.51 11.79 -9.10
N GLN A 359 14.50 10.92 -8.87
CA GLN A 359 15.06 10.71 -7.52
C GLN A 359 15.73 11.97 -6.95
N GLU A 360 16.47 12.72 -7.78
CA GLU A 360 17.11 13.97 -7.34
C GLU A 360 16.07 15.07 -7.01
N PHE A 361 14.95 15.10 -7.74
CA PHE A 361 13.86 16.05 -7.52
C PHE A 361 13.16 15.82 -6.17
N GLU A 362 12.80 14.58 -5.85
CA GLU A 362 12.13 14.31 -4.57
C GLU A 362 13.05 14.52 -3.36
N ASN A 363 14.32 14.11 -3.44
CA ASN A 363 15.29 14.40 -2.39
C ASN A 363 15.43 15.91 -2.13
N TYR A 364 15.21 16.76 -3.14
CA TYR A 364 15.16 18.21 -3.00
C TYR A 364 13.86 18.72 -2.35
N VAL A 365 12.71 18.12 -2.69
CA VAL A 365 11.40 18.44 -2.09
C VAL A 365 11.34 18.01 -0.61
N ASP A 366 11.80 16.80 -0.29
CA ASP A 366 11.88 16.27 1.09
C ASP A 366 12.86 17.07 1.96
N ALA A 367 13.88 17.67 1.37
CA ALA A 367 14.80 18.59 2.05
C ALA A 367 14.20 20.01 2.25
N GLY A 368 12.93 20.23 1.93
CA GLY A 368 12.23 21.51 2.10
C GLY A 368 12.45 22.51 0.97
N GLY A 369 12.88 22.06 -0.22
CA GLY A 369 13.01 22.91 -1.40
C GLY A 369 11.66 23.24 -2.02
N SER A 370 11.27 24.52 -2.06
CA SER A 370 10.08 24.97 -2.78
C SER A 370 10.36 25.13 -4.27
N ALA A 371 9.67 24.38 -5.13
CA ALA A 371 9.69 24.56 -6.58
C ALA A 371 8.73 25.70 -6.99
N GLU A 372 9.09 26.96 -6.70
CA GLU A 372 8.45 28.10 -7.36
C GLU A 372 9.07 28.30 -8.75
N THR A 373 8.49 27.63 -9.75
CA THR A 373 8.65 28.04 -11.15
C THR A 373 7.29 28.06 -11.82
N GLU A 374 6.86 29.26 -12.22
CA GLU A 374 5.63 29.50 -12.98
C GLU A 374 5.54 28.54 -14.19
N PRO A 375 4.35 28.02 -14.52
CA PRO A 375 4.19 27.17 -15.69
C PRO A 375 4.33 28.04 -16.95
N GLU A 376 5.48 27.96 -17.62
CA GLU A 376 5.56 28.38 -19.01
C GLU A 376 4.60 27.50 -19.82
N SER A 377 3.65 28.16 -20.47
CA SER A 377 2.55 27.54 -21.21
C SER A 377 3.06 26.54 -22.26
N ASN A 378 3.05 25.25 -21.91
CA ASN A 378 3.30 24.18 -22.86
C ASN A 378 2.01 23.93 -23.65
N THR A 379 1.73 24.82 -24.60
CA THR A 379 0.59 24.64 -25.52
C THR A 379 0.78 23.34 -26.30
N THR A 380 -0.12 22.38 -26.09
CA THR A 380 -0.14 21.13 -26.84
C THR A 380 -0.36 21.44 -28.32
N VAL A 381 0.68 21.31 -29.14
CA VAL A 381 0.57 21.49 -30.59
C VAL A 381 -0.23 20.32 -31.16
N LYS A 382 -1.52 20.51 -31.40
CA LYS A 382 -2.31 19.61 -32.25
C LYS A 382 -1.72 19.66 -33.66
N ARG A 383 -1.17 18.53 -34.12
CA ARG A 383 -0.78 18.38 -35.52
C ARG A 383 -2.04 18.11 -36.35
N ASP A 384 -2.26 18.92 -37.38
CA ASP A 384 -3.34 18.70 -38.36
C ASP A 384 -3.11 17.44 -39.22
N GLU A 385 -1.90 16.88 -39.19
CA GLU A 385 -1.50 15.73 -39.99
C GLU A 385 -1.40 14.45 -39.14
N ALA A 386 -1.87 13.34 -39.71
CA ALA A 386 -1.82 12.03 -39.07
C ALA A 386 -0.38 11.63 -38.73
N LYS A 387 -0.18 11.10 -37.51
CA LYS A 387 1.12 10.57 -37.03
C LYS A 387 1.55 9.44 -37.98
N VAL A 388 2.67 9.63 -38.69
CA VAL A 388 3.25 8.59 -39.56
C VAL A 388 3.68 7.41 -38.70
N GLY A 389 3.14 6.23 -38.97
CA GLY A 389 3.47 5.01 -38.24
C GLY A 389 4.91 4.55 -38.51
N ARG A 390 5.55 3.95 -37.50
CA ARG A 390 6.94 3.42 -37.57
C ARG A 390 7.22 2.57 -38.82
N ASN A 391 6.22 1.80 -39.26
CA ASN A 391 6.33 0.88 -40.39
C ASN A 391 5.83 1.44 -41.73
N ASP A 392 5.27 2.65 -41.76
CA ASP A 392 4.73 3.28 -42.96
C ASP A 392 5.83 3.76 -43.90
N PRO A 393 5.53 3.96 -45.21
CA PRO A 393 6.44 4.59 -46.14
C PRO A 393 6.91 5.94 -45.62
N CYS A 394 8.22 6.18 -45.62
CA CYS A 394 8.81 7.40 -45.09
C CYS A 394 8.39 8.61 -45.96
N PRO A 395 7.83 9.68 -45.38
CA PRO A 395 7.30 10.83 -46.11
C PRO A 395 8.37 11.62 -46.87
N CYS A 396 9.67 11.39 -46.58
CA CYS A 396 10.78 11.98 -47.33
C CYS A 396 10.95 11.42 -48.75
N GLY A 397 10.08 10.50 -49.20
CA GLY A 397 10.10 9.93 -50.54
C GLY A 397 11.21 8.90 -50.80
N SER A 398 11.87 8.40 -49.75
CA SER A 398 12.99 7.47 -49.88
C SER A 398 12.60 6.03 -50.27
N GLY A 399 11.30 5.71 -50.26
CA GLY A 399 10.78 4.36 -50.47
C GLY A 399 11.06 3.37 -49.33
N LYS A 400 11.69 3.82 -48.22
CA LYS A 400 11.97 3.01 -47.03
C LYS A 400 10.88 3.20 -45.98
N LYS A 401 10.73 2.23 -45.05
CA LYS A 401 9.88 2.41 -43.86
C LYS A 401 10.42 3.54 -42.97
N PHE A 402 9.54 4.32 -42.33
CA PHE A 402 9.91 5.48 -41.50
C PHE A 402 10.99 5.14 -40.46
N LYS A 403 10.85 4.00 -39.76
CA LYS A 403 11.84 3.46 -38.80
C LYS A 403 13.23 3.19 -39.34
N LYS A 404 13.36 2.97 -40.65
CA LYS A 404 14.64 2.69 -41.32
C LYS A 404 15.20 3.90 -42.06
N CYS A 405 14.55 5.07 -41.93
CA CYS A 405 14.92 6.30 -42.62
C CYS A 405 14.98 7.48 -41.65
N CYS A 406 13.95 8.33 -41.59
CA CYS A 406 13.97 9.58 -40.83
C CYS A 406 13.82 9.41 -39.31
N GLN A 407 13.45 8.22 -38.84
CA GLN A 407 13.37 7.91 -37.41
C GLN A 407 14.67 7.31 -36.84
N ARG A 408 15.70 7.09 -37.68
CA ARG A 408 17.05 6.81 -37.19
C ARG A 408 17.66 8.15 -36.82
N ARG A 409 17.51 8.58 -35.57
CA ARG A 409 18.42 9.56 -34.98
C ARG A 409 19.61 8.84 -34.40
#